data_AF-A0A7Y5W2Z2-F1
#
_entry.id   AF-A0A7Y5W2Z2-F1
#
_cell.length_a   1.000
_cell.length_b   1.000
_cell.length_c   1.000
_cell.angle_alpha   90.00
_cell.angle_beta   90.00
_cell.angle_gamma   90.00
#
_symmetry.space_group_name_H-M   'P 1'
#
loop_
_entity.id
_entity.type
_entity.pdbx_description
1 polymer ?
#
loop_
_entity_poly.entity_id
_entity_poly.type
_entity_poly.pdbx_seq_one_letter_code
_entity_poly.pdbx_strand_id
1 'polypeptide(L)'
;MNGGAFEALLSTGLVLGMMAAVVIVFRLLIRRPASVTERDPPGLRTIVTFSGQNAAFLADDRDDEPYVGVRLFQMLCGGLSARRIGVENRGTVQYAQCVECVLGNERYLLVLEWIDQTWLVSVEWLPVSHAERRHLALTYEVFAPPDSRELRQLLSALDDWLKSQPGVTDVRWYRREQWRVEDLSDPSPGPIRC
;
A
#
# COMPACT_ATOMS: atom_id res chain seq x y z
N MET A 1 36.77 14.34 40.77
CA MET A 1 36.24 14.03 39.43
C MET A 1 34.86 13.41 39.62
N ASN A 2 33.77 14.10 39.23
CA ASN A 2 32.40 13.55 39.04
C ASN A 2 31.35 14.64 38.64
N GLY A 3 31.76 15.79 38.08
CA GLY A 3 30.81 16.86 37.67
C GLY A 3 30.27 16.72 36.24
N GLY A 4 31.08 16.22 35.30
CA GLY A 4 30.72 16.22 33.87
C GLY A 4 29.68 15.18 33.44
N ALA A 5 29.57 14.05 34.15
CA ALA A 5 28.59 13.01 33.80
C ALA A 5 27.15 13.42 34.11
N PHE A 6 26.96 14.19 35.19
CA PHE A 6 25.64 14.66 35.63
C PHE A 6 25.10 15.77 34.73
N GLU A 7 25.96 16.70 34.30
CA GLU A 7 25.59 17.75 33.34
C GLU A 7 25.30 17.18 31.94
N ALA A 8 26.04 16.17 31.49
CA ALA A 8 25.77 15.48 30.22
C ALA A 8 24.41 14.75 30.24
N LEU A 9 24.08 14.08 31.35
CA LEU A 9 22.79 13.43 31.57
C LEU A 9 21.64 14.43 31.62
N LEU A 10 21.82 15.56 32.31
CA LEU A 10 20.85 16.65 32.35
C LEU A 10 20.63 17.25 30.96
N SER A 11 21.68 17.50 30.19
CA SER A 11 21.56 18.03 28.82
C SER A 11 20.83 17.07 27.89
N THR A 12 21.13 15.77 27.99
CA THR A 12 20.49 14.72 27.18
C THR A 12 19.02 14.57 27.55
N GLY A 13 18.70 14.61 28.84
CA GLY A 13 17.33 14.59 29.34
C GLY A 13 16.52 15.80 28.87
N LEU A 14 17.13 16.99 28.85
CA LEU A 14 16.50 18.24 28.41
C LEU A 14 16.24 18.22 26.88
N VAL A 15 17.19 17.71 26.10
CA VAL A 15 17.02 17.51 24.65
C VAL A 15 15.91 16.49 24.35
N LEU A 16 15.88 15.35 25.05
CA LEU A 16 14.82 14.35 24.89
C LEU A 16 13.44 14.90 25.30
N GLY A 17 13.37 15.62 26.41
CA GLY A 17 12.15 16.28 26.87
C GLY A 17 11.63 17.33 25.89
N MET A 18 12.53 18.12 25.29
CA MET A 18 12.19 19.10 24.27
C MET A 18 11.70 18.43 22.97
N MET A 19 12.35 17.35 22.52
CA MET A 19 11.91 16.58 21.36
C MET A 19 10.52 15.96 21.59
N ALA A 20 10.27 15.40 22.77
CA ALA A 20 8.95 14.89 23.15
C ALA A 20 7.88 16.00 23.17
N ALA A 21 8.20 17.17 23.74
CA ALA A 21 7.30 18.32 23.75
C ALA A 21 6.99 18.83 22.34
N VAL A 22 7.98 18.88 21.45
CA VAL A 22 7.80 19.24 20.03
C VAL A 22 6.89 18.23 19.34
N VAL A 23 7.07 16.93 19.56
CA VAL A 23 6.20 15.89 19.00
C VAL A 23 4.75 16.03 19.51
N ILE A 24 4.56 16.31 20.80
CA ILE A 24 3.23 16.51 21.39
C ILE A 24 2.57 17.77 20.82
N VAL A 25 3.29 18.90 20.78
CA VAL A 25 2.79 20.17 20.22
C VAL A 25 2.48 20.01 18.73
N PHE A 26 3.32 19.30 17.97
CA PHE A 26 3.07 18.98 16.57
C PHE A 26 1.80 18.12 16.39
N ARG A 27 1.60 17.10 17.24
CA ARG A 27 0.37 16.30 17.27
C ARG A 27 -0.89 17.11 17.63
N LEU A 28 -0.75 18.16 18.44
CA LEU A 28 -1.86 19.04 18.83
C LEU A 28 -2.17 20.12 17.79
N LEU A 29 -1.16 20.64 17.10
CA LEU A 29 -1.29 21.74 16.13
C LEU A 29 -1.58 21.26 14.70
N ILE A 30 -1.04 20.10 14.30
CA ILE A 30 -1.51 19.43 13.09
C ILE A 30 -2.86 18.81 13.42
N ARG A 31 -3.92 19.57 13.15
CA ARG A 31 -5.26 19.01 13.00
C ARG A 31 -5.14 17.89 11.97
N ARG A 32 -5.64 16.69 12.33
CA ARG A 32 -5.84 15.58 11.38
C ARG A 32 -6.39 16.20 10.09
N PRO A 33 -5.83 15.88 8.91
CA PRO A 33 -6.41 16.33 7.66
C PRO A 33 -7.91 16.01 7.72
N ALA A 34 -8.76 16.94 7.32
CA ALA A 34 -10.21 16.89 7.55
C ALA A 34 -10.91 15.68 6.89
N SER A 35 -10.15 14.84 6.19
CA SER A 35 -10.55 13.55 5.61
C SER A 35 -10.26 12.33 6.48
N VAL A 36 -9.51 12.43 7.58
CA VAL A 36 -9.25 11.29 8.49
C VAL A 36 -10.26 11.36 9.63
N THR A 37 -11.49 10.94 9.34
CA THR A 37 -12.45 10.59 10.38
C THR A 37 -11.86 9.48 11.25
N GLU A 38 -12.10 9.56 12.56
CA GLU A 38 -11.71 8.56 13.57
C GLU A 38 -12.32 7.15 13.33
N ARG A 39 -13.10 7.01 12.24
CA ARG A 39 -13.66 5.77 11.69
C ARG A 39 -12.81 5.10 10.63
N ASP A 40 -11.75 5.75 10.14
CA ASP A 40 -10.90 5.17 9.12
C ASP A 40 -9.52 4.82 9.70
N PRO A 41 -9.30 3.55 10.12
CA PRO A 41 -8.02 3.14 10.69
C PRO A 41 -6.89 3.21 9.65
N PRO A 42 -5.64 3.41 10.08
CA PRO A 42 -4.47 3.17 9.23
C PRO A 42 -4.49 1.73 8.71
N GLY A 43 -4.36 1.56 7.41
CA GLY A 43 -4.37 0.25 6.74
C GLY A 43 -5.04 0.28 5.37
N LEU A 44 -4.58 -0.55 4.44
CA LEU A 44 -5.26 -0.93 3.19
C LEU A 44 -6.60 -1.61 3.43
N ARG A 45 -7.64 -1.24 2.70
CA ARG A 45 -8.98 -1.84 2.87
C ARG A 45 -9.27 -2.96 1.90
N THR A 46 -8.49 -3.04 0.83
CA THR A 46 -8.74 -3.99 -0.23
C THR A 46 -7.43 -4.59 -0.71
N ILE A 47 -7.28 -5.88 -0.41
CA ILE A 47 -6.25 -6.75 -0.96
C ILE A 47 -6.95 -7.76 -1.84
N VAL A 48 -6.36 -8.06 -2.98
CA VAL A 48 -6.73 -9.25 -3.75
C VAL A 48 -5.55 -10.19 -3.77
N THR A 49 -5.79 -11.44 -3.38
CA THR A 49 -4.82 -12.51 -3.53
C THR A 49 -5.23 -13.40 -4.68
N PHE A 50 -4.24 -14.00 -5.32
CA PHE A 50 -4.49 -15.01 -6.33
C PHE A 50 -3.32 -15.98 -6.43
N SER A 51 -3.63 -17.16 -6.94
CA SER A 51 -2.65 -18.17 -7.30
C SER A 51 -2.54 -18.26 -8.82
N GLY A 52 -1.43 -18.79 -9.29
CA GLY A 52 -1.24 -19.16 -10.69
C GLY A 52 -0.04 -20.08 -10.78
N GLN A 53 -0.17 -21.21 -11.48
CA GLN A 53 0.96 -22.12 -11.72
C GLN A 53 1.41 -22.11 -13.19
N ASN A 54 0.87 -21.18 -13.98
CA ASN A 54 1.21 -21.09 -15.39
C ASN A 54 2.60 -20.47 -15.54
N ALA A 55 3.60 -21.30 -15.86
CA ALA A 55 4.98 -20.88 -16.07
C ALA A 55 5.10 -19.79 -17.15
N ALA A 56 4.23 -19.73 -18.16
CA ALA A 56 4.26 -18.66 -19.17
C ALA A 56 3.81 -17.28 -18.62
N PHE A 57 3.18 -17.27 -17.45
CA PHE A 57 2.62 -16.09 -16.78
C PHE A 57 3.55 -15.57 -15.66
N LEU A 58 4.36 -16.47 -15.09
CA LEU A 58 5.21 -16.23 -13.92
C LEU A 58 6.70 -16.38 -14.20
N ALA A 59 7.09 -16.91 -15.36
CA ALA A 59 8.47 -16.86 -15.81
C ALA A 59 8.81 -15.41 -16.13
N ASP A 60 9.55 -14.79 -15.23
CA ASP A 60 10.29 -13.59 -15.55
C ASP A 60 11.42 -13.96 -16.51
N ASP A 61 11.68 -13.10 -17.50
CA ASP A 61 12.65 -13.38 -18.56
C ASP A 61 14.12 -13.40 -18.06
N ARG A 62 14.35 -13.35 -16.74
CA ARG A 62 15.66 -13.25 -16.09
C ARG A 62 15.76 -14.19 -14.89
N ASP A 63 16.67 -15.16 -14.96
CA ASP A 63 16.95 -16.13 -13.90
C ASP A 63 17.61 -15.51 -12.63
N ASP A 64 18.09 -14.26 -12.73
CA ASP A 64 19.04 -13.68 -11.77
C ASP A 64 18.54 -12.43 -11.00
N GLU A 65 17.28 -12.01 -11.18
CA GLU A 65 16.75 -10.81 -10.50
C GLU A 65 15.91 -11.13 -9.26
N PRO A 66 16.04 -10.36 -8.16
CA PRO A 66 15.21 -10.53 -6.95
C PRO A 66 13.75 -10.08 -7.14
N TYR A 67 13.37 -9.68 -8.35
CA TYR A 67 12.10 -9.05 -8.67
C TYR A 67 11.18 -10.06 -9.36
N VAL A 68 10.57 -10.92 -8.55
CA VAL A 68 9.54 -11.85 -9.02
C VAL A 68 8.33 -11.06 -9.54
N GLY A 69 7.75 -11.47 -10.66
CA GLY A 69 6.46 -11.00 -11.17
C GLY A 69 6.51 -9.75 -12.05
N VAL A 70 7.66 -9.40 -12.64
CA VAL A 70 7.77 -8.26 -13.57
C VAL A 70 6.84 -8.45 -14.77
N ARG A 71 6.80 -9.66 -15.33
CA ARG A 71 5.92 -9.94 -16.48
C ARG A 71 4.45 -9.81 -16.10
N LEU A 72 4.07 -10.42 -14.98
CA LEU A 72 2.72 -10.31 -14.41
C LEU A 72 2.33 -8.85 -14.17
N PHE A 73 3.24 -8.06 -13.61
CA PHE A 73 3.04 -6.64 -13.36
C PHE A 73 2.84 -5.83 -14.64
N GLN A 74 3.61 -6.11 -15.70
CA GLN A 74 3.44 -5.47 -17.00
C GLN A 74 2.10 -5.82 -17.63
N MET A 75 1.68 -7.10 -17.55
CA MET A 75 0.38 -7.54 -18.04
C MET A 75 -0.77 -6.87 -17.28
N LEU A 76 -0.65 -6.75 -15.95
CA LEU A 76 -1.60 -6.04 -15.11
C LEU A 76 -1.70 -4.56 -15.53
N CYS A 77 -0.57 -3.87 -15.64
CA CYS A 77 -0.52 -2.49 -16.11
C CYS A 77 -1.16 -2.31 -17.49
N GLY A 78 -0.88 -3.21 -18.43
CA GLY A 78 -1.51 -3.22 -19.75
C GLY A 78 -3.02 -3.44 -19.70
N GLY A 79 -3.46 -4.36 -18.84
CA GLY A 79 -4.85 -4.69 -18.59
C GLY A 79 -5.67 -3.54 -18.00
N LEU A 80 -5.09 -2.80 -17.07
CA LEU A 80 -5.67 -1.59 -16.48
C LEU A 80 -5.71 -0.45 -17.50
N SER A 81 -4.63 -0.25 -18.26
CA SER A 81 -4.56 0.76 -19.33
C SER A 81 -5.64 0.52 -20.39
N ALA A 82 -5.86 -0.74 -20.79
CA ALA A 82 -6.93 -1.12 -21.72
C ALA A 82 -8.34 -0.81 -21.18
N ARG A 83 -8.50 -0.72 -19.85
CA ARG A 83 -9.73 -0.32 -19.15
C ARG A 83 -9.78 1.18 -18.83
N ARG A 84 -8.94 1.98 -19.49
CA ARG A 84 -8.85 3.45 -19.36
C ARG A 84 -8.42 3.96 -17.99
N ILE A 85 -7.64 3.16 -17.27
CA ILE A 85 -6.95 3.60 -16.05
C ILE A 85 -5.58 4.11 -16.47
N GLY A 86 -5.24 5.34 -16.07
CA GLY A 86 -3.89 5.87 -16.28
C GLY A 86 -2.88 5.09 -15.44
N VAL A 87 -1.73 4.77 -16.02
CA VAL A 87 -0.65 3.98 -15.39
C VAL A 87 0.62 4.80 -15.48
N GLU A 88 0.99 5.45 -14.38
CA GLU A 88 2.09 6.41 -14.27
C GLU A 88 3.14 5.96 -13.24
N ASN A 89 4.34 6.55 -13.26
CA ASN A 89 5.35 6.42 -12.20
C ASN A 89 5.57 4.98 -11.71
N ARG A 90 5.89 4.07 -12.63
CA ARG A 90 6.23 2.68 -12.30
C ARG A 90 7.53 2.63 -11.49
N GLY A 91 7.58 1.77 -10.50
CA GLY A 91 8.76 1.58 -9.66
C GLY A 91 8.75 0.24 -8.93
N THR A 92 9.71 0.10 -8.04
CA THR A 92 9.88 -1.06 -7.17
C THR A 92 9.92 -0.61 -5.72
N VAL A 93 9.26 -1.35 -4.84
CA VAL A 93 9.31 -1.13 -3.38
C VAL A 93 9.67 -2.47 -2.75
N GLN A 94 10.82 -2.58 -2.08
CA GLN A 94 11.27 -3.74 -1.30
C GLN A 94 10.58 -5.09 -1.63
N TYR A 95 11.08 -5.80 -2.65
CA TYR A 95 10.54 -7.09 -3.15
C TYR A 95 9.15 -7.04 -3.82
N ALA A 96 8.66 -5.84 -4.15
CA ALA A 96 7.38 -5.57 -4.81
C ALA A 96 7.55 -4.70 -6.06
N GLN A 97 6.56 -4.79 -6.95
CA GLN A 97 6.36 -3.88 -8.08
C GLN A 97 5.26 -2.86 -7.74
N CYS A 98 5.42 -1.59 -8.10
CA CYS A 98 4.39 -0.59 -7.85
C CYS A 98 4.15 0.37 -9.03
N VAL A 99 2.92 0.88 -9.14
CA VAL A 99 2.50 1.84 -10.16
C VAL A 99 1.47 2.80 -9.58
N GLU A 100 1.54 4.07 -9.98
CA GLU A 100 0.44 5.00 -9.76
C GLU A 100 -0.68 4.77 -10.78
N CYS A 101 -1.87 4.41 -10.28
CA CYS A 101 -3.10 4.37 -11.04
C CYS A 101 -3.82 5.72 -10.98
N VAL A 102 -4.12 6.30 -12.15
CA VAL A 102 -4.74 7.62 -12.28
C VAL A 102 -6.15 7.49 -12.85
N LEU A 103 -7.14 8.01 -12.14
CA LEU A 103 -8.53 8.07 -12.58
C LEU A 103 -9.08 9.48 -12.33
N GLY A 104 -9.21 10.27 -13.39
CA GLY A 104 -9.61 11.68 -13.27
C GLY A 104 -8.56 12.48 -12.48
N ASN A 105 -8.97 13.04 -11.33
CA ASN A 105 -8.07 13.77 -10.43
C ASN A 105 -7.53 12.91 -9.28
N GLU A 106 -7.99 11.65 -9.16
CA GLU A 106 -7.61 10.75 -8.10
C GLU A 106 -6.40 9.90 -8.51
N ARG A 107 -5.54 9.63 -7.53
CA ARG A 107 -4.34 8.80 -7.69
C ARG A 107 -4.30 7.74 -6.60
N TYR A 108 -3.98 6.52 -7.00
CA TYR A 108 -3.84 5.37 -6.12
C TYR A 108 -2.51 4.68 -6.40
N LEU A 109 -1.87 4.12 -5.38
CA LEU A 109 -0.69 3.29 -5.56
C LEU A 109 -1.16 1.84 -5.65
N LEU A 110 -0.91 1.17 -6.77
CA LEU A 110 -1.11 -0.27 -6.89
C LEU A 110 0.22 -0.97 -6.66
N VAL A 111 0.25 -1.94 -5.75
CA VAL A 111 1.45 -2.71 -5.40
C VAL A 111 1.19 -4.18 -5.66
N LEU A 112 2.13 -4.86 -6.31
CA LEU A 112 2.14 -6.30 -6.55
C LEU A 112 3.31 -6.93 -5.77
N GLU A 113 2.97 -7.89 -4.92
CA GLU A 113 3.89 -8.58 -4.01
C GLU A 113 3.75 -10.10 -4.14
N TRP A 114 4.85 -10.82 -3.93
CA TRP A 114 4.85 -12.28 -3.76
C TRP A 114 5.12 -12.61 -2.30
N ILE A 115 4.15 -13.21 -1.61
CA ILE A 115 4.22 -13.54 -0.18
C ILE A 115 3.73 -14.97 0.01
N ASP A 116 4.51 -15.80 0.70
CA ASP A 116 4.14 -17.16 1.11
C ASP A 116 3.49 -17.99 -0.01
N GLN A 117 4.13 -18.01 -1.18
CA GLN A 117 3.67 -18.74 -2.37
C GLN A 117 2.36 -18.22 -2.99
N THR A 118 1.97 -16.98 -2.69
CA THR A 118 0.74 -16.35 -3.18
C THR A 118 1.03 -14.95 -3.73
N TRP A 119 0.37 -14.58 -4.82
CA TRP A 119 0.40 -13.21 -5.32
C TRP A 119 -0.58 -12.34 -4.57
N LEU A 120 -0.12 -11.14 -4.20
CA LEU A 120 -0.89 -10.14 -3.51
C LEU A 120 -0.89 -8.85 -4.32
N VAL A 121 -2.07 -8.30 -4.60
CA VAL A 121 -2.22 -6.95 -5.12
C VAL A 121 -2.94 -6.08 -4.11
N SER A 122 -2.33 -4.95 -3.77
CA SER A 122 -2.87 -3.95 -2.85
C SER A 122 -3.15 -2.65 -3.60
N VAL A 123 -4.18 -1.91 -3.18
CA VAL A 123 -4.47 -0.55 -3.66
C VAL A 123 -4.39 0.43 -2.51
N GLU A 124 -3.29 1.16 -2.46
CA GLU A 124 -2.87 2.03 -1.37
C GLU A 124 -3.15 3.50 -1.67
N TRP A 125 -3.33 4.29 -0.61
CA TRP A 125 -3.43 5.73 -0.71
C TRP A 125 -2.06 6.33 -1.09
N LEU A 126 -2.07 7.23 -2.06
CA LEU A 126 -0.88 7.93 -2.52
C LEU A 126 -0.80 9.34 -1.89
N PRO A 127 0.24 9.65 -1.08
CA PRO A 127 0.38 10.97 -0.48
C PRO A 127 0.75 12.03 -1.53
N VAL A 128 -0.10 13.04 -1.68
CA VAL A 128 0.03 14.11 -2.67
C VAL A 128 0.84 15.28 -2.11
N SER A 129 0.64 15.62 -0.84
CA SER A 129 1.30 16.75 -0.20
C SER A 129 2.61 16.39 0.51
N HIS A 130 3.47 17.38 0.74
CA HIS A 130 4.71 17.17 1.50
C HIS A 130 4.42 16.79 2.97
N ALA A 131 3.34 17.30 3.55
CA ALA A 131 2.94 16.95 4.91
C ALA A 131 2.52 15.48 5.00
N GLU A 132 1.77 15.00 4.01
CA GLU A 132 1.34 13.61 3.87
C GLU A 132 2.52 12.66 3.68
N ARG A 133 3.46 13.00 2.79
CA ARG A 133 4.69 12.21 2.60
C ARG A 133 5.51 12.12 3.88
N ARG A 134 5.64 13.23 4.60
CA ARG A 134 6.34 13.27 5.89
C ARG A 134 5.62 12.44 6.95
N HIS A 135 4.29 12.47 6.98
CA HIS A 135 3.49 11.65 7.89
C HIS A 135 3.74 10.15 7.63
N LEU A 136 3.64 9.72 6.38
CA LEU A 136 3.92 8.34 5.96
C LEU A 136 5.34 7.89 6.37
N ALA A 137 6.35 8.73 6.11
CA ALA A 137 7.73 8.43 6.46
C ALA A 137 7.99 8.33 7.98
N LEU A 138 7.12 8.91 8.80
CA LEU A 138 7.24 8.88 10.27
C LEU A 138 6.43 7.74 10.90
N THR A 139 5.29 7.38 10.32
CA THR A 139 4.43 6.31 10.86
C THR A 139 4.83 4.93 10.34
N TYR A 140 5.44 4.85 9.15
CA TYR A 140 5.64 3.58 8.42
C TYR A 140 4.33 2.80 8.25
N GLU A 141 3.19 3.52 8.28
CA GLU A 141 1.87 2.94 8.10
C GLU A 141 1.44 3.05 6.64
N VAL A 142 0.84 1.99 6.12
CA VAL A 142 0.16 1.98 4.83
C VAL A 142 -1.28 2.41 5.05
N PHE A 143 -1.79 3.37 4.27
CA PHE A 143 -3.17 3.86 4.41
C PHE A 143 -4.03 3.41 3.24
N ALA A 144 -5.30 3.10 3.50
CA ALA A 144 -6.29 2.87 2.46
C ALA A 144 -6.70 4.18 1.82
N PRO A 145 -6.95 4.17 0.51
CA PRO A 145 -7.64 5.27 -0.13
C PRO A 145 -9.06 5.42 0.43
N PRO A 146 -9.59 6.65 0.52
CA PRO A 146 -10.98 6.87 0.87
C PRO A 146 -11.92 6.28 -0.19
N ASP A 147 -13.13 5.87 0.23
CA ASP A 147 -14.13 5.40 -0.73
C ASP A 147 -14.46 6.51 -1.73
N SER A 148 -14.41 6.15 -3.00
CA SER A 148 -14.65 7.07 -4.11
C SER A 148 -15.13 6.30 -5.32
N ARG A 149 -15.81 6.98 -6.23
CA ARG A 149 -16.28 6.36 -7.48
C ARG A 149 -15.09 5.80 -8.27
N GLU A 150 -13.99 6.54 -8.28
CA GLU A 150 -12.73 6.26 -8.93
C GLU A 150 -12.07 5.02 -8.33
N LEU A 151 -12.01 4.91 -7.00
CA LEU A 151 -11.52 3.71 -6.32
C LEU A 151 -12.36 2.48 -6.70
N ARG A 152 -13.69 2.59 -6.65
CA ARG A 152 -14.57 1.46 -7.03
C ARG A 152 -14.36 1.04 -8.49
N GLN A 153 -14.14 2.00 -9.38
CA GLN A 153 -13.83 1.73 -10.78
C GLN A 153 -12.50 1.01 -10.94
N LEU A 154 -11.45 1.45 -10.22
CA LEU A 154 -10.14 0.78 -10.22
C LEU A 154 -10.26 -0.67 -9.71
N LEU A 155 -10.94 -0.87 -8.58
CA LEU A 155 -11.11 -2.18 -7.98
C LEU A 155 -11.94 -3.13 -8.88
N SER A 156 -13.01 -2.64 -9.51
CA SER A 156 -13.77 -3.43 -10.48
C SER A 156 -12.95 -3.78 -11.72
N ALA A 157 -12.17 -2.83 -12.25
CA ALA A 157 -11.30 -3.08 -13.39
C ALA A 157 -10.21 -4.12 -13.07
N LEU A 158 -9.69 -4.09 -11.84
CA LEU A 158 -8.74 -5.07 -11.32
C LEU A 158 -9.38 -6.47 -11.21
N ASP A 159 -10.57 -6.57 -10.62
CA ASP A 159 -11.33 -7.82 -10.52
C ASP A 159 -11.62 -8.43 -11.89
N ASP A 160 -12.15 -7.62 -12.81
CA ASP A 160 -12.45 -8.04 -14.17
C ASP A 160 -11.20 -8.48 -14.92
N TRP A 161 -10.08 -7.80 -14.70
CA TRP A 161 -8.81 -8.19 -15.31
C TRP A 161 -8.35 -9.54 -14.76
N LEU A 162 -8.24 -9.69 -13.44
CA LEU A 162 -7.79 -10.92 -12.78
C LEU A 162 -8.63 -12.12 -13.22
N LYS A 163 -9.96 -11.99 -13.21
CA LYS A 163 -10.89 -13.06 -13.62
C LYS A 163 -10.83 -13.38 -15.12
N SER A 164 -10.37 -12.45 -15.94
CA SER A 164 -10.23 -12.67 -17.39
C SER A 164 -8.93 -13.38 -17.81
N GLN A 165 -7.96 -13.54 -16.90
CA GLN A 165 -6.66 -14.10 -17.25
C GLN A 165 -6.63 -15.64 -17.18
N PRO A 166 -6.37 -16.35 -18.30
CA PRO A 166 -6.22 -17.81 -18.32
C PRO A 166 -4.89 -18.23 -17.68
N GLY A 167 -4.87 -18.30 -16.35
CA GLY A 167 -3.66 -18.58 -15.56
C GLY A 167 -3.72 -18.02 -14.14
N VAL A 168 -4.62 -17.06 -13.90
CA VAL A 168 -4.96 -16.57 -12.57
C VAL A 168 -6.10 -17.42 -12.02
N THR A 169 -5.91 -17.99 -10.84
CA THR A 169 -6.88 -18.80 -10.12
C THR A 169 -7.00 -18.33 -8.67
N ASP A 170 -8.05 -18.77 -7.98
CA ASP A 170 -8.25 -18.49 -6.56
C ASP A 170 -8.22 -16.99 -6.20
N VAL A 171 -8.85 -16.17 -7.04
CA VAL A 171 -9.00 -14.73 -6.80
C VAL A 171 -9.88 -14.52 -5.57
N ARG A 172 -9.29 -14.00 -4.49
CA ARG A 172 -9.96 -13.74 -3.22
C ARG A 172 -9.70 -12.32 -2.75
N TRP A 173 -10.73 -11.67 -2.26
CA TRP A 173 -10.64 -10.30 -1.77
C TRP A 173 -10.67 -10.29 -0.26
N TYR A 174 -9.71 -9.58 0.35
CA TYR A 174 -9.56 -9.48 1.79
C TYR A 174 -9.49 -8.03 2.22
N ARG A 175 -9.89 -7.76 3.46
CA ARG A 175 -9.55 -6.51 4.13
C ARG A 175 -8.14 -6.65 4.73
N ARG A 176 -7.23 -5.66 4.59
CA ARG A 176 -5.87 -5.83 5.16
C ARG A 176 -5.91 -5.86 6.68
N GLU A 177 -6.91 -5.29 7.34
CA GLU A 177 -7.04 -5.44 8.80
C GLU A 177 -7.17 -6.90 9.23
N GLN A 178 -7.81 -7.75 8.41
CA GLN A 178 -7.92 -9.19 8.62
C GLN A 178 -6.62 -9.90 8.19
N TRP A 179 -6.03 -9.49 7.06
CA TRP A 179 -4.74 -10.01 6.61
C TRP A 179 -3.59 -9.75 7.60
N ARG A 180 -3.56 -8.57 8.24
CA ARG A 180 -2.50 -8.15 9.19
C ARG A 180 -2.50 -8.98 10.46
N VAL A 181 -3.64 -9.56 10.85
CA VAL A 181 -3.76 -10.48 11.98
C VAL A 181 -3.80 -11.93 11.52
N GLU A 182 -3.44 -12.20 10.25
CA GLU A 182 -3.44 -13.51 9.60
C GLU A 182 -4.81 -14.22 9.63
N ASP A 183 -5.88 -13.45 9.81
CA ASP A 183 -7.25 -13.95 9.72
C ASP A 183 -7.68 -13.97 8.24
N LEU A 184 -7.45 -15.12 7.60
CA LEU A 184 -7.80 -15.36 6.19
C LEU A 184 -9.15 -16.10 6.04
N SER A 185 -9.94 -16.17 7.12
CA SER A 185 -11.11 -17.06 7.21
C SER A 185 -12.34 -16.60 6.43
N ASP A 186 -12.43 -15.31 6.08
CA ASP A 186 -13.63 -14.72 5.45
C ASP A 186 -13.29 -13.89 4.18
N PRO A 187 -12.89 -14.55 3.07
CA PRO A 187 -12.68 -13.85 1.81
C PRO A 187 -14.00 -13.37 1.20
N SER A 188 -13.99 -12.16 0.65
CA SER A 188 -15.08 -11.64 -0.17
C SER A 188 -15.00 -12.17 -1.62
N PRO A 189 -16.15 -12.50 -2.26
CA PRO A 189 -16.18 -12.97 -3.65
C PRO A 189 -15.87 -11.88 -4.70
N GLY A 190 -15.72 -10.63 -4.26
CA GLY A 190 -15.39 -9.49 -5.12
C GLY A 190 -14.86 -8.32 -4.31
N PRO A 191 -14.59 -7.17 -4.97
CA PRO A 191 -14.00 -6.02 -4.30
C PRO A 191 -14.80 -5.53 -3.11
N ILE A 192 -14.10 -5.36 -1.99
CA ILE A 192 -14.67 -4.85 -0.75
C ILE A 192 -14.84 -3.33 -0.90
N ARG A 193 -16.11 -2.90 -0.85
CA ARG A 193 -16.49 -1.49 -0.91
C ARG A 193 -16.43 -0.88 0.49
N CYS A 194 -16.02 0.38 0.55
CA CYS A 194 -15.89 1.16 1.78
C CYS A 194 -17.19 1.91 2.10
#